data_AF-A0A847CS91-F1
#
_entry.id   AF-A0A847CS91-F1
#
_cell.length_a   1.000
_cell.length_b   1.000
_cell.length_c   1.000
_cell.angle_alpha   90.00
_cell.angle_beta   90.00
_cell.angle_gamma   90.00
#
_symmetry.space_group_name_H-M   'P 1'
#
loop_
_entity.id
_entity.type
_entity.pdbx_description
1 polymer ?
#
loop_
_entity_poly.entity_id
_entity_poly.type
_entity_poly.pdbx_seq_one_letter_code
_entity_poly.pdbx_strand_id
1 'polypeptide(L)'
;MDEDTTAALLSADGRALLDTIAELEPLLSELALGTRLRRNHSPELVAAAMSQHALRRKAQAKFGEAAAFMWFTRDALEQSTRMSVAQHRARRLNDLGVTSIVDLGCGIGGDLIACAQAGLTVRGVDLDPVRVQLARANLEALSLPGTVELGDALATELGPEEVAFVDPARRDGRGRVFSLDGLQPSWDFVSELLQGRAVAKVMPGIAHADIPASVEAEWVSDGGALVEASLWGAGFGSAIQRRATVLPSGTTLTSRDTAATSGPAQHFLIEPDDAVIRAGLVAEFAQDIDGHLLDPKIAWVTSNTEPDGDSGYLGAWFRVIAPLPFHTKALKAELQARGIGTLTV
;
A
#
# COMPACT_ATOMS: atom_id res chain seq x y z
N MET A 1 -8.43 14.02 17.84
CA MET A 1 -7.43 14.57 18.77
C MET A 1 -7.10 15.94 18.26
N ASP A 2 -7.14 16.96 19.12
CA ASP A 2 -6.81 18.34 18.75
C ASP A 2 -5.30 18.61 18.90
N GLU A 3 -4.86 19.80 18.52
CA GLU A 3 -3.46 20.22 18.56
C GLU A 3 -2.90 20.26 19.99
N ASP A 4 -3.66 20.77 20.96
CA ASP A 4 -3.22 20.88 22.35
C ASP A 4 -3.00 19.50 22.98
N THR A 5 -3.92 18.57 22.75
CA THR A 5 -3.78 17.17 23.19
C THR A 5 -2.61 16.50 22.51
N THR A 6 -2.39 16.78 21.22
CA THR A 6 -1.26 16.25 20.45
C THR A 6 0.07 16.75 21.04
N ALA A 7 0.20 18.05 21.27
CA ALA A 7 1.39 18.65 21.86
C ALA A 7 1.66 18.10 23.28
N ALA A 8 0.62 17.96 24.10
CA ALA A 8 0.74 17.37 25.43
C ALA A 8 1.20 15.90 25.37
N LEU A 9 0.67 15.12 24.43
CA LEU A 9 1.06 13.71 24.23
C LEU A 9 2.51 13.58 23.73
N LEU A 10 2.97 14.49 22.87
CA LEU A 10 4.34 14.49 22.32
C LEU A 10 5.40 15.01 23.31
N SER A 11 4.97 15.67 24.39
CA SER A 11 5.85 16.18 25.45
C SER A 11 6.62 15.08 26.19
N ALA A 12 7.64 15.45 26.97
CA ALA A 12 8.38 14.53 27.82
C ALA A 12 7.45 13.78 28.80
N ASP A 13 6.47 14.48 29.38
CA ASP A 13 5.49 13.88 30.31
C ASP A 13 4.57 12.89 29.60
N GLY A 14 4.12 13.20 28.38
CA GLY A 14 3.31 12.29 27.56
C GLY A 14 4.06 11.04 27.13
N ARG A 15 5.35 11.18 26.76
CA ARG A 15 6.24 10.05 26.45
C ARG A 15 6.47 9.16 27.67
N ALA A 16 6.80 9.74 28.83
CA ALA A 16 6.97 8.98 30.08
C ALA A 16 5.68 8.27 30.52
N LEU A 17 4.52 8.88 30.25
CA LEU A 17 3.21 8.25 30.49
C LEU A 17 2.97 7.03 29.60
N LEU A 18 3.39 7.07 28.32
CA LEU A 18 3.31 5.91 27.43
C LEU A 18 4.18 4.74 27.90
N ASP A 19 5.39 5.02 28.39
CA ASP A 19 6.28 4.00 28.96
C ASP A 19 5.63 3.37 30.19
N THR A 20 5.08 4.20 31.08
CA THR A 20 4.33 3.74 32.26
C THR A 20 3.13 2.86 31.88
N ILE A 21 2.39 3.21 30.82
CA ILE A 21 1.27 2.41 30.31
C ILE A 21 1.76 1.05 29.82
N ALA A 22 2.87 1.01 29.06
CA ALA A 22 3.41 -0.24 28.53
C ALA A 22 3.84 -1.22 29.65
N GLU A 23 4.35 -0.70 30.77
CA GLU A 23 4.70 -1.50 31.95
C GLU A 23 3.48 -2.01 32.72
N LEU A 24 2.42 -1.20 32.83
CA LEU A 24 1.28 -1.48 33.70
C LEU A 24 0.10 -2.18 33.00
N GLU A 25 -0.05 -2.04 31.68
CA GLU A 25 -1.15 -2.65 30.90
C GLU A 25 -1.24 -4.17 31.08
N PRO A 26 -0.13 -4.94 31.11
CA PRO A 26 -0.21 -6.39 31.35
C PRO A 26 -0.67 -6.77 32.76
N LEU A 27 -0.62 -5.83 33.72
CA LEU A 27 -0.82 -6.08 35.15
C LEU A 27 -2.18 -5.60 35.66
N LEU A 28 -2.84 -4.69 34.94
CA LEU A 28 -4.05 -4.00 35.39
C LEU A 28 -5.15 -4.07 34.33
N SER A 29 -6.41 -4.08 34.77
CA SER A 29 -7.52 -3.84 33.85
C SER A 29 -7.47 -2.41 33.30
N GLU A 30 -8.01 -2.19 32.11
CA GLU A 30 -8.04 -0.86 31.46
C GLU A 30 -8.65 0.22 32.37
N LEU A 31 -9.73 -0.11 33.09
CA LEU A 31 -10.37 0.79 34.06
C LEU A 31 -9.45 1.11 35.25
N ALA A 32 -8.77 0.10 35.81
CA ALA A 32 -7.88 0.28 36.94
C ALA A 32 -6.65 1.11 36.55
N LEU A 33 -6.09 0.86 35.35
CA LEU A 33 -5.00 1.62 34.78
C LEU A 33 -5.40 3.10 34.62
N GLY A 34 -6.51 3.37 33.93
CA GLY A 34 -6.99 4.74 33.72
C GLY A 34 -7.27 5.50 35.02
N THR A 35 -7.90 4.85 36.02
CA THR A 35 -8.13 5.46 37.34
C THR A 35 -6.82 5.78 38.06
N ARG A 36 -5.79 4.94 37.94
CA ARG A 36 -4.48 5.19 38.55
C ARG A 36 -3.78 6.37 37.91
N LEU A 37 -3.74 6.44 36.57
CA LEU A 37 -3.01 7.47 35.83
C LEU A 37 -3.65 8.86 36.01
N ARG A 38 -4.98 8.95 36.08
CA ARG A 38 -5.72 10.21 36.28
C ARG A 38 -5.47 10.88 37.65
N ARG A 39 -4.75 10.25 38.56
CA ARG A 39 -4.35 10.89 39.83
C ARG A 39 -3.26 11.94 39.64
N ASN A 40 -2.41 11.75 38.63
CA ASN A 40 -1.22 12.57 38.40
C ASN A 40 -1.21 13.27 37.03
N HIS A 41 -2.15 12.93 36.14
CA HIS A 41 -2.25 13.45 34.78
C HIS A 41 -3.68 13.88 34.45
N SER A 42 -3.84 14.79 33.49
CA SER A 42 -5.17 15.20 33.02
C SER A 42 -5.93 14.02 32.40
N PRO A 43 -7.27 13.95 32.53
CA PRO A 43 -8.08 12.93 31.90
C PRO A 43 -7.87 12.81 30.39
N GLU A 44 -7.67 13.94 29.71
CA GLU A 44 -7.47 14.06 28.27
C GLU A 44 -6.13 13.42 27.85
N LEU A 45 -5.04 13.74 28.54
CA LEU A 45 -3.72 13.17 28.27
C LEU A 45 -3.71 11.65 28.52
N VAL A 46 -4.34 11.19 29.60
CA VAL A 46 -4.46 9.75 29.89
C VAL A 46 -5.22 9.04 28.78
N ALA A 47 -6.35 9.58 28.33
CA ALA A 47 -7.13 8.99 27.25
C ALA A 47 -6.34 8.95 25.93
N ALA A 48 -5.61 10.03 25.61
CA ALA A 48 -4.77 10.11 24.42
C ALA A 48 -3.61 9.08 24.48
N ALA A 49 -2.91 8.98 25.60
CA ALA A 49 -1.81 8.04 25.77
C ALA A 49 -2.27 6.57 25.73
N MET A 50 -3.39 6.23 26.38
CA MET A 50 -3.95 4.88 26.29
C MET A 50 -4.38 4.52 24.87
N SER A 51 -5.03 5.47 24.17
CA SER A 51 -5.39 5.30 22.76
C SER A 51 -4.16 5.09 21.89
N GLN A 52 -3.11 5.87 22.13
CA GLN A 52 -1.88 5.81 21.37
C GLN A 52 -1.12 4.50 21.59
N HIS A 53 -1.08 3.98 22.83
CA HIS A 53 -0.54 2.65 23.12
C HIS A 53 -1.28 1.56 22.31
N ALA A 54 -2.61 1.60 22.28
CA ALA A 54 -3.40 0.66 21.50
C ALA A 54 -3.19 0.82 19.98
N LEU A 55 -3.02 2.06 19.48
CA LEU A 55 -2.72 2.32 18.07
C LEU A 55 -1.35 1.78 17.67
N ARG A 56 -0.31 1.93 18.49
CA ARG A 56 1.03 1.38 18.21
C ARG A 56 0.99 -0.14 18.02
N ARG A 57 0.22 -0.86 18.85
CA ARG A 57 0.02 -2.32 18.68
C ARG A 57 -0.65 -2.67 17.35
N LYS A 58 -1.71 -1.95 16.99
CA LYS A 58 -2.41 -2.15 15.70
C LYS A 58 -1.50 -1.81 14.51
N ALA A 59 -0.68 -0.78 14.66
CA ALA A 59 0.21 -0.28 13.62
C ALA A 59 1.34 -1.25 13.26
N GLN A 60 1.67 -2.23 14.11
CA GLN A 60 2.67 -3.27 13.81
C GLN A 60 2.39 -4.00 12.49
N ALA A 61 1.11 -4.21 12.14
CA ALA A 61 0.74 -4.84 10.88
C ALA A 61 1.12 -4.03 9.63
N LYS A 62 1.20 -2.69 9.73
CA LYS A 62 1.58 -1.80 8.62
C LYS A 62 3.04 -1.34 8.67
N PHE A 63 3.59 -1.16 9.87
CA PHE A 63 4.87 -0.50 10.10
C PHE A 63 5.92 -1.38 10.79
N GLY A 64 5.58 -2.64 11.12
CA GLY A 64 6.49 -3.55 11.81
C GLY A 64 6.94 -3.00 13.17
N GLU A 65 8.21 -3.19 13.50
CA GLU A 65 8.80 -2.76 14.77
C GLU A 65 8.82 -1.24 14.94
N ALA A 66 8.93 -0.47 13.85
CA ALA A 66 8.92 0.99 13.89
C ALA A 66 7.63 1.56 14.51
N ALA A 67 6.52 0.81 14.42
CA ALA A 67 5.24 1.18 15.02
C ALA A 67 5.34 1.49 16.53
N ALA A 68 6.27 0.85 17.24
CA ALA A 68 6.46 1.06 18.68
C ALA A 68 6.93 2.47 19.03
N PHE A 69 7.56 3.18 18.08
CA PHE A 69 8.12 4.51 18.29
C PHE A 69 7.27 5.61 17.63
N MET A 70 6.49 5.25 16.62
CA MET A 70 5.66 6.18 15.85
C MET A 70 4.44 6.70 16.63
N TRP A 71 3.86 7.76 16.08
CA TRP A 71 2.77 8.57 16.58
C TRP A 71 1.60 8.52 15.58
N PHE A 72 0.40 8.29 16.10
CA PHE A 72 -0.77 7.99 15.29
C PHE A 72 -2.01 8.72 15.80
N THR A 73 -2.92 9.02 14.88
CA THR A 73 -4.35 9.01 15.18
C THR A 73 -4.99 7.79 14.52
N ARG A 74 -6.22 7.49 14.91
CA ARG A 74 -6.95 6.33 14.36
C ARG A 74 -7.14 6.43 12.85
N ASP A 75 -7.62 7.58 12.39
CA ASP A 75 -7.88 7.87 10.98
C ASP A 75 -6.58 7.90 10.17
N ALA A 76 -5.50 8.49 10.69
CA ALA A 76 -4.18 8.44 10.05
C ALA A 76 -3.69 7.01 9.85
N LEU A 77 -3.79 6.18 10.90
CA LEU A 77 -3.34 4.80 10.83
C LEU A 77 -4.16 4.02 9.80
N GLU A 78 -5.47 4.20 9.78
CA GLU A 78 -6.36 3.55 8.81
C GLU A 78 -6.01 3.94 7.36
N GLN A 79 -5.71 5.23 7.11
CA GLN A 79 -5.38 5.77 5.78
C GLN A 79 -3.93 5.52 5.33
N SER A 80 -3.00 5.33 6.26
CA SER A 80 -1.57 5.22 5.94
C SER A 80 -1.22 4.08 4.98
N THR A 81 -0.23 4.33 4.11
CA THR A 81 0.37 3.32 3.24
C THR A 81 1.06 2.24 4.07
N ARG A 82 1.00 0.97 3.63
CA ARG A 82 1.81 -0.09 4.24
C ARG A 82 3.29 0.22 4.00
N MET A 83 4.13 0.00 5.01
CA MET A 83 5.55 0.33 4.93
C MET A 83 6.26 -0.45 3.80
N SER A 84 5.89 -1.71 3.55
CA SER A 84 6.41 -2.52 2.43
C SER A 84 6.20 -1.85 1.06
N VAL A 85 5.02 -1.29 0.82
CA VAL A 85 4.65 -0.60 -0.43
C VAL A 85 5.36 0.75 -0.53
N ALA A 86 5.39 1.53 0.55
CA ALA A 86 6.12 2.80 0.60
C ALA A 86 7.62 2.61 0.35
N GLN A 87 8.23 1.57 0.94
CA GLN A 87 9.63 1.19 0.74
C GLN A 87 9.91 0.71 -0.68
N HIS A 88 8.97 -0.01 -1.30
CA HIS A 88 9.07 -0.36 -2.72
C HIS A 88 9.13 0.90 -3.60
N ARG A 89 8.20 1.84 -3.41
CA ARG A 89 8.20 3.11 -4.15
C ARG A 89 9.48 3.91 -3.91
N ALA A 90 9.92 4.01 -2.66
CA ALA A 90 11.14 4.73 -2.28
C ALA A 90 12.40 4.15 -2.95
N ARG A 91 12.55 2.81 -2.95
CA ARG A 91 13.65 2.14 -3.67
C ARG A 91 13.60 2.45 -5.15
N ARG A 92 12.41 2.35 -5.75
CA ARG A 92 12.25 2.64 -7.18
C ARG A 92 12.55 4.10 -7.54
N LEU A 93 12.16 5.06 -6.70
CA LEU A 93 12.56 6.47 -6.85
C LEU A 93 14.08 6.62 -6.83
N ASN A 94 14.75 5.97 -5.89
CA ASN A 94 16.21 5.98 -5.80
C ASN A 94 16.87 5.34 -7.05
N ASP A 95 16.33 4.23 -7.56
CA ASP A 95 16.83 3.57 -8.78
C ASP A 95 16.67 4.46 -10.03
N LEU A 96 15.68 5.36 -10.03
CA LEU A 96 15.48 6.40 -11.05
C LEU A 96 16.38 7.64 -10.83
N GLY A 97 17.28 7.61 -9.85
CA GLY A 97 18.20 8.71 -9.54
C GLY A 97 17.52 9.91 -8.87
N VAL A 98 16.35 9.72 -8.24
CA VAL A 98 15.69 10.79 -7.47
C VAL A 98 16.46 11.01 -6.17
N THR A 99 16.77 12.27 -5.87
CA THR A 99 17.49 12.67 -4.65
C THR A 99 16.63 13.47 -3.68
N SER A 100 15.54 14.09 -4.16
CA SER A 100 14.65 14.94 -3.37
C SER A 100 13.19 14.69 -3.72
N ILE A 101 12.33 14.62 -2.70
CA ILE A 101 10.89 14.40 -2.85
C ILE A 101 10.08 15.37 -1.99
N VAL A 102 8.92 15.79 -2.52
CA VAL A 102 7.92 16.58 -1.80
C VAL A 102 6.63 15.77 -1.73
N ASP A 103 6.22 15.40 -0.52
CA ASP A 103 4.97 14.71 -0.25
C ASP A 103 3.84 15.74 -0.02
N LEU A 104 2.94 15.85 -1.00
CA LEU A 104 1.83 16.79 -1.06
C LEU A 104 0.58 16.14 -0.43
N GLY A 105 0.44 16.30 0.89
CA GLY A 105 -0.56 15.61 1.71
C GLY A 105 0.05 14.48 2.55
N CYS A 106 1.18 14.77 3.21
CA CYS A 106 2.05 13.76 3.81
C CYS A 106 1.46 12.99 5.01
N GLY A 107 0.32 13.43 5.56
CA GLY A 107 -0.35 12.79 6.67
C GLY A 107 0.58 12.64 7.88
N ILE A 108 0.75 11.39 8.36
CA ILE A 108 1.67 11.08 9.47
C ILE A 108 3.10 10.76 9.01
N GLY A 109 3.42 10.97 7.73
CA GLY A 109 4.77 10.82 7.18
C GLY A 109 5.20 9.39 6.90
N GLY A 110 4.27 8.46 6.65
CA GLY A 110 4.63 7.07 6.34
C GLY A 110 5.50 6.93 5.10
N ASP A 111 5.11 7.63 4.02
CA ASP A 111 5.86 7.65 2.76
C ASP A 111 7.15 8.51 2.87
N LEU A 112 7.13 9.60 3.64
CA LEU A 112 8.33 10.36 4.02
C LEU A 112 9.37 9.49 4.72
N ILE A 113 8.95 8.68 5.70
CA ILE A 113 9.83 7.76 6.44
C ILE A 113 10.51 6.79 5.47
N ALA A 114 9.73 6.16 4.58
CA ALA A 114 10.27 5.22 3.61
C ALA A 114 11.28 5.89 2.66
N CYS A 115 10.99 7.10 2.18
CA CYS A 115 11.88 7.86 1.31
C CYS A 115 13.16 8.29 2.05
N ALA A 116 13.05 8.78 3.28
CA ALA A 116 14.21 9.17 4.09
C ALA A 116 15.11 7.96 4.43
N GLN A 117 14.50 6.80 4.70
CA GLN A 117 15.24 5.53 4.88
C GLN A 117 15.97 5.09 3.62
N ALA A 118 15.41 5.37 2.43
CA ALA A 118 16.07 5.14 1.15
C ALA A 118 17.14 6.19 0.80
N GLY A 119 17.35 7.19 1.66
CA GLY A 119 18.40 8.20 1.50
C GLY A 119 17.97 9.46 0.73
N LEU A 120 16.67 9.63 0.45
CA LEU A 120 16.17 10.82 -0.21
C LEU A 120 16.08 11.99 0.77
N THR A 121 16.30 13.20 0.26
CA THR A 121 15.89 14.42 0.97
C THR A 121 14.38 14.53 0.89
N VAL A 122 13.71 14.65 2.03
CA VAL A 122 12.24 14.64 2.09
C VAL A 122 11.69 15.95 2.64
N ARG A 123 10.66 16.46 1.96
CA ARG A 123 9.82 17.57 2.41
C ARG A 123 8.37 17.13 2.42
N GLY A 124 7.67 17.28 3.53
CA GLY A 124 6.25 17.00 3.66
C GLY A 124 5.43 18.28 3.76
N VAL A 125 4.28 18.32 3.10
CA VAL A 125 3.29 19.38 3.25
C VAL A 125 1.95 18.74 3.62
N ASP A 126 1.26 19.27 4.61
CA ASP A 126 -0.11 18.86 4.92
C ASP A 126 -0.94 20.05 5.40
N LEU A 127 -2.26 20.01 5.14
CA LEU A 127 -3.22 21.03 5.55
C LEU A 127 -3.65 20.89 7.01
N ASP A 128 -3.52 19.69 7.59
CA ASP A 128 -3.90 19.39 8.96
C ASP A 128 -2.71 19.60 9.92
N PRO A 129 -2.79 20.57 10.84
CA PRO A 129 -1.70 20.84 11.78
C PRO A 129 -1.40 19.66 12.72
N VAL A 130 -2.38 18.80 13.03
CA VAL A 130 -2.15 17.57 13.81
C VAL A 130 -1.34 16.57 13.01
N ARG A 131 -1.64 16.39 11.71
CA ARG A 131 -0.86 15.52 10.81
C ARG A 131 0.59 15.98 10.72
N VAL A 132 0.81 17.29 10.51
CA VAL A 132 2.15 17.90 10.49
C VAL A 132 2.92 17.63 11.78
N GLN A 133 2.31 17.83 12.96
CA GLN A 133 2.97 17.54 14.24
C GLN A 133 3.38 16.07 14.37
N LEU A 134 2.50 15.14 13.98
CA LEU A 134 2.77 13.70 14.05
C LEU A 134 3.84 13.26 13.04
N ALA A 135 3.82 13.78 11.82
CA ALA A 135 4.85 13.49 10.81
C ALA A 135 6.24 13.95 11.26
N ARG A 136 6.35 15.17 11.83
CA ARG A 136 7.61 15.65 12.42
C ARG A 136 8.07 14.74 13.56
N ALA A 137 7.16 14.40 14.47
CA ALA A 137 7.48 13.53 15.61
C ALA A 137 7.87 12.11 15.17
N ASN A 138 7.32 11.62 14.05
CA ASN A 138 7.65 10.31 13.48
C ASN A 138 9.04 10.28 12.84
N LEU A 139 9.41 11.31 12.07
CA LEU A 139 10.77 11.46 11.55
C LEU A 139 11.78 11.56 12.71
N GLU A 140 11.48 12.38 13.73
CA GLU A 140 12.32 12.51 14.93
C GLU A 140 12.46 11.19 15.69
N ALA A 141 11.35 10.50 15.97
CA ALA A 141 11.36 9.24 16.74
C ALA A 141 12.17 8.14 16.05
N LEU A 142 12.28 8.18 14.73
CA LEU A 142 13.07 7.24 13.93
C LEU A 142 14.46 7.79 13.56
N SER A 143 14.83 8.97 14.07
CA SER A 143 16.11 9.64 13.78
C SER A 143 16.35 9.85 12.28
N LEU A 144 15.29 10.15 11.54
CA LEU A 144 15.34 10.38 10.10
C LEU A 144 15.35 11.88 9.78
N PRO A 145 16.17 12.32 8.81
CA PRO A 145 16.16 13.71 8.36
C PRO A 145 14.90 14.00 7.54
N GLY A 146 14.48 15.26 7.53
CA GLY A 146 13.37 15.73 6.71
C GLY A 146 12.74 16.99 7.27
N THR A 147 12.01 17.70 6.42
CA THR A 147 11.18 18.83 6.85
C THR A 147 9.72 18.51 6.61
N VAL A 148 8.84 19.03 7.48
CA VAL A 148 7.40 18.96 7.28
C VAL A 148 6.83 20.33 7.61
N GLU A 149 5.91 20.83 6.82
CA GLU A 149 5.29 22.14 6.99
C GLU A 149 3.77 22.09 6.86
N LEU A 150 3.11 23.02 7.56
CA LEU A 150 1.69 23.27 7.40
C LEU A 150 1.51 24.09 6.13
N GLY A 151 0.78 23.57 5.16
CA GLY A 151 0.61 24.22 3.88
C GLY A 151 -0.43 23.56 3.00
N ASP A 152 -0.85 24.27 1.96
CA ASP A 152 -1.74 23.73 0.94
C ASP A 152 -0.90 23.12 -0.19
N ALA A 153 -1.14 21.83 -0.47
CA ALA A 153 -0.54 21.14 -1.61
C ALA A 153 -0.75 21.90 -2.93
N LEU A 154 -1.90 22.54 -3.11
CA LEU A 154 -2.25 23.28 -4.32
C LEU A 154 -1.45 24.59 -4.51
N ALA A 155 -0.93 25.14 -3.40
CA ALA A 155 -0.14 26.37 -3.40
C ALA A 155 1.36 26.11 -3.18
N THR A 156 1.76 24.84 -3.10
CA THR A 156 3.14 24.45 -2.85
C THR A 156 3.97 24.57 -4.11
N GLU A 157 5.00 25.40 -4.07
CA GLU A 157 6.00 25.48 -5.14
C GLU A 157 6.99 24.30 -5.03
N LEU A 158 7.31 23.70 -6.18
CA LEU A 158 8.28 22.61 -6.29
C LEU A 158 9.62 23.16 -6.77
N GLY A 159 10.70 22.77 -6.09
CA GLY A 159 12.06 23.02 -6.52
C GLY A 159 12.42 22.24 -7.80
N PRO A 160 13.45 22.66 -8.55
CA PRO A 160 13.80 22.06 -9.84
C PRO A 160 14.20 20.58 -9.76
N GLU A 161 14.75 20.15 -8.62
CA GLU A 161 15.20 18.77 -8.38
C GLU A 161 14.19 17.95 -7.56
N GLU A 162 13.08 18.57 -7.12
CA GLU A 162 12.08 17.93 -6.29
C GLU A 162 11.11 17.11 -7.15
N VAL A 163 10.93 15.84 -6.79
CA VAL A 163 9.85 15.00 -7.31
C VAL A 163 8.62 15.15 -6.43
N ALA A 164 7.47 15.44 -7.02
CA ALA A 164 6.22 15.47 -6.28
C ALA A 164 5.71 14.05 -6.00
N PHE A 165 5.25 13.80 -4.80
CA PHE A 165 4.40 12.66 -4.47
C PHE A 165 3.05 13.17 -3.99
N VAL A 166 1.97 12.53 -4.43
CA VAL A 166 0.61 12.89 -4.02
C VAL A 166 -0.25 11.64 -3.80
N ASP A 167 -0.95 11.60 -2.67
CA ASP A 167 -1.94 10.57 -2.33
C ASP A 167 -3.29 11.24 -2.04
N PRO A 168 -4.05 11.60 -3.09
CA PRO A 168 -5.29 12.34 -2.92
C PRO A 168 -6.30 11.56 -2.08
N ALA A 169 -6.83 12.23 -1.06
CA ALA A 169 -7.92 11.71 -0.24
C ALA A 169 -9.22 11.63 -1.06
N ARG A 170 -10.12 10.74 -0.64
CA ARG A 170 -11.48 10.68 -1.19
C ARG A 170 -12.42 11.52 -0.33
N ARG A 171 -13.11 12.47 -0.96
CA ARG A 171 -14.01 13.44 -0.31
C ARG A 171 -15.09 12.79 0.56
N ASP A 172 -15.65 11.68 0.08
CA ASP A 172 -16.72 10.94 0.75
C ASP A 172 -16.25 9.51 1.05
N GLY A 173 -15.70 9.27 2.24
CA GLY A 173 -15.29 7.93 2.72
C GLY A 173 -16.43 6.91 2.86
N ARG A 174 -17.60 7.13 2.22
CA ARG A 174 -18.78 6.26 2.23
C ARG A 174 -19.17 5.87 0.80
N GLY A 175 -18.81 4.65 0.41
CA GLY A 175 -19.29 4.02 -0.83
C GLY A 175 -18.18 3.67 -1.82
N ARG A 176 -18.40 2.62 -2.63
CA ARG A 176 -17.53 2.29 -3.77
C ARG A 176 -17.87 3.23 -4.93
N VAL A 177 -17.26 4.40 -4.95
CA VAL A 177 -17.22 5.25 -6.14
C VAL A 177 -15.84 5.08 -6.76
N PHE A 178 -15.79 4.47 -7.95
CA PHE A 178 -14.57 4.30 -8.75
C PHE A 178 -14.20 5.58 -9.53
N SER A 179 -14.93 6.68 -9.32
CA SER A 179 -14.72 7.93 -10.05
C SER A 179 -13.60 8.76 -9.44
N LEU A 180 -12.80 9.34 -10.33
CA LEU A 180 -11.73 10.29 -10.04
C LEU A 180 -12.27 11.66 -9.60
N ASP A 181 -13.55 11.96 -9.84
CA ASP A 181 -14.21 13.23 -9.50
C ASP A 181 -14.22 13.53 -7.98
N GLY A 182 -14.07 12.50 -7.16
CA GLY A 182 -14.09 12.61 -5.69
C GLY A 182 -12.72 12.79 -5.04
N LEU A 183 -11.66 12.94 -5.83
CA LEU A 183 -10.29 13.10 -5.33
C LEU A 183 -10.02 14.51 -4.81
N GLN A 184 -9.23 14.60 -3.74
CA GLN A 184 -8.70 15.84 -3.20
C GLN A 184 -7.20 15.67 -2.83
N PRO A 185 -6.25 16.33 -3.52
CA PRO A 185 -6.41 17.23 -4.67
C PRO A 185 -7.16 16.63 -5.87
N SER A 186 -7.73 17.48 -6.72
CA SER A 186 -8.54 17.03 -7.87
C SER A 186 -7.73 16.21 -8.87
N TRP A 187 -8.41 15.37 -9.65
CA TRP A 187 -7.75 14.61 -10.70
C TRP A 187 -7.04 15.47 -11.75
N ASP A 188 -7.57 16.66 -12.06
CA ASP A 188 -6.92 17.60 -12.97
C ASP A 188 -5.56 18.05 -12.43
N PHE A 189 -5.47 18.39 -11.14
CA PHE A 189 -4.21 18.74 -10.49
C PHE A 189 -3.22 17.57 -10.49
N VAL A 190 -3.70 16.37 -10.16
CA VAL A 190 -2.87 15.16 -10.18
C VAL A 190 -2.35 14.86 -11.60
N SER A 191 -3.22 14.99 -12.61
CA SER A 191 -2.87 14.75 -14.01
C SER A 191 -1.88 15.78 -14.56
N GLU A 192 -1.97 17.03 -14.11
CA GLU A 192 -1.01 18.09 -14.43
C GLU A 192 0.37 17.78 -13.82
N LEU A 193 0.43 17.41 -12.54
CA LEU A 193 1.67 16.96 -11.90
C LEU A 193 2.32 15.79 -12.64
N LEU A 194 1.51 14.80 -13.06
CA LEU A 194 1.97 13.62 -13.78
C LEU A 194 2.52 13.92 -15.19
N GLN A 195 2.39 15.14 -15.72
CA GLN A 195 3.15 15.54 -16.92
C GLN A 195 4.64 15.73 -16.63
N GLY A 196 5.01 16.00 -15.38
CA GLY A 196 6.39 16.17 -14.92
C GLY A 196 6.94 14.93 -14.21
N ARG A 197 7.95 15.14 -13.35
CA ARG A 197 8.46 14.13 -12.42
C ARG A 197 7.60 14.11 -11.17
N ALA A 198 6.52 13.34 -11.21
CA ALA A 198 5.62 13.16 -10.08
C ALA A 198 5.20 11.69 -9.95
N VAL A 199 4.89 11.26 -8.73
CA VAL A 199 4.26 9.97 -8.46
C VAL A 199 2.94 10.19 -7.77
N ALA A 200 1.87 9.62 -8.31
CA ALA A 200 0.54 9.70 -7.71
C ALA A 200 0.08 8.32 -7.26
N LYS A 201 -0.28 8.20 -5.99
CA LYS A 201 -0.98 7.01 -5.48
C LYS A 201 -2.47 7.16 -5.78
N VAL A 202 -3.07 6.14 -6.38
CA VAL A 202 -4.50 6.13 -6.72
C VAL A 202 -5.15 4.82 -6.31
N MET A 203 -6.47 4.76 -6.44
CA MET A 203 -7.21 3.53 -6.20
C MET A 203 -6.76 2.43 -7.17
N PRO A 204 -6.57 1.18 -6.71
CA PRO A 204 -6.23 0.08 -7.61
C PRO A 204 -7.25 -0.12 -8.73
N GLY A 205 -8.50 0.28 -8.49
CA GLY A 205 -9.63 0.26 -9.42
C GLY A 205 -9.67 1.36 -10.48
N ILE A 206 -8.64 2.21 -10.65
CA ILE A 206 -8.58 3.23 -11.71
C ILE A 206 -8.73 2.61 -13.10
N ALA A 207 -9.59 3.16 -13.97
CA ALA A 207 -9.75 2.61 -15.32
C ALA A 207 -8.49 2.87 -16.16
N HIS A 208 -8.10 1.91 -17.00
CA HIS A 208 -6.91 2.06 -17.85
C HIS A 208 -7.02 3.25 -18.80
N ALA A 209 -8.22 3.55 -19.27
CA ALA A 209 -8.49 4.68 -20.16
C ALA A 209 -8.32 6.05 -19.49
N ASP A 210 -8.35 6.11 -18.15
CA ASP A 210 -8.17 7.36 -17.41
C ASP A 210 -6.68 7.68 -17.18
N ILE A 211 -5.78 6.70 -17.38
CA ILE A 211 -4.34 6.90 -17.21
C ILE A 211 -3.78 7.58 -18.48
N PRO A 212 -3.07 8.72 -18.34
CA PRO A 212 -2.45 9.37 -19.50
C PRO A 212 -1.45 8.45 -20.20
N ALA A 213 -1.41 8.47 -21.53
CA ALA A 213 -0.60 7.53 -22.33
C ALA A 213 0.93 7.61 -22.08
N SER A 214 1.41 8.74 -21.55
CA SER A 214 2.82 8.99 -21.21
C SER A 214 3.17 8.63 -19.75
N VAL A 215 2.21 8.16 -18.97
CA VAL A 215 2.35 7.83 -17.55
C VAL A 215 2.42 6.31 -17.40
N GLU A 216 3.42 5.82 -16.67
CA GLU A 216 3.47 4.41 -16.32
C GLU A 216 2.57 4.14 -15.11
N ALA A 217 1.71 3.13 -15.20
CA ALA A 217 0.92 2.66 -14.09
C ALA A 217 1.49 1.35 -13.52
N GLU A 218 1.68 1.32 -12.22
CA GLU A 218 2.13 0.15 -11.47
C GLU A 218 1.06 -0.29 -10.47
N TRP A 219 0.58 -1.52 -10.59
CA TRP A 219 -0.27 -2.15 -9.59
C TRP A 219 0.59 -2.98 -8.65
N VAL A 220 0.44 -2.75 -7.34
CA VAL A 220 1.24 -3.41 -6.30
C VAL A 220 0.33 -4.26 -5.43
N SER A 221 0.63 -5.55 -5.34
CA SER A 221 0.08 -6.44 -4.32
C SER A 221 1.07 -6.66 -3.19
N ASP A 222 0.54 -6.94 -2.01
CA ASP A 222 1.33 -7.22 -0.82
C ASP A 222 0.63 -8.29 0.02
N GLY A 223 1.29 -9.45 0.14
CA GLY A 223 0.75 -10.63 0.82
C GLY A 223 -0.46 -11.22 0.10
N GLY A 224 -0.48 -11.19 -1.24
CA GLY A 224 -1.56 -11.72 -2.07
C GLY A 224 -2.81 -10.84 -2.13
N ALA A 225 -2.71 -9.57 -1.71
CA ALA A 225 -3.78 -8.60 -1.83
C ALA A 225 -3.33 -7.39 -2.64
N LEU A 226 -4.08 -7.03 -3.68
CA LEU A 226 -3.87 -5.79 -4.42
C LEU A 226 -4.20 -4.58 -3.54
N VAL A 227 -3.18 -3.75 -3.28
CA VAL A 227 -3.26 -2.69 -2.27
C VAL A 227 -3.11 -1.29 -2.86
N GLU A 228 -2.42 -1.16 -3.98
CA GLU A 228 -2.09 0.15 -4.55
C GLU A 228 -2.05 0.13 -6.08
N ALA A 229 -2.41 1.26 -6.69
CA ALA A 229 -1.92 1.67 -8.00
C ALA A 229 -1.07 2.94 -7.84
N SER A 230 0.17 2.91 -8.31
CA SER A 230 1.09 4.05 -8.36
C SER A 230 1.24 4.49 -9.82
N LEU A 231 1.01 5.76 -10.10
CA LEU A 231 1.19 6.39 -11.40
C LEU A 231 2.51 7.16 -11.41
N TRP A 232 3.36 6.88 -12.38
CA TRP A 232 4.69 7.45 -12.52
C TRP A 232 4.70 8.40 -13.71
N GLY A 233 4.89 9.69 -13.42
CA GLY A 233 4.73 10.78 -14.38
C GLY A 233 5.65 10.71 -15.59
N ALA A 234 5.22 11.38 -16.66
CA ALA A 234 5.90 11.39 -17.96
C ALA A 234 7.34 11.91 -17.89
N GLY A 235 7.65 12.75 -16.91
CA GLY A 235 9.01 13.26 -16.67
C GLY A 235 10.03 12.19 -16.29
N PHE A 236 9.62 10.97 -15.94
CA PHE A 236 10.52 9.84 -15.75
C PHE A 236 10.91 9.14 -17.07
N GLY A 237 10.22 9.43 -18.18
CA GLY A 237 10.57 8.91 -19.50
C GLY A 237 10.47 7.39 -19.64
N SER A 238 9.56 6.75 -18.90
CA SER A 238 9.39 5.30 -18.97
C SER A 238 8.85 4.86 -20.33
N ALA A 239 9.44 3.81 -20.90
CA ALA A 239 8.91 3.13 -22.07
C ALA A 239 7.84 2.08 -21.71
N ILE A 240 7.65 1.80 -20.42
CA ILE A 240 6.68 0.84 -19.91
C ILE A 240 5.38 1.57 -19.59
N GLN A 241 4.25 1.06 -20.06
CA GLN A 241 2.95 1.64 -19.73
C GLN A 241 2.35 1.00 -18.48
N ARG A 242 2.49 -0.31 -18.32
CA ARG A 242 1.84 -1.06 -17.25
C ARG A 242 2.83 -2.00 -16.56
N ARG A 243 2.76 -2.02 -15.24
CA ARG A 243 3.57 -2.90 -14.37
C ARG A 243 2.68 -3.54 -13.33
N ALA A 244 2.95 -4.80 -13.03
CA ALA A 244 2.49 -5.47 -11.83
C ALA A 244 3.70 -5.78 -10.94
N THR A 245 3.58 -5.57 -9.64
CA THR A 245 4.61 -5.90 -8.66
C THR A 245 3.99 -6.66 -7.50
N VAL A 246 4.59 -7.79 -7.12
CA VAL A 246 4.13 -8.63 -6.01
C VAL A 246 5.12 -8.55 -4.85
N LEU A 247 4.64 -8.13 -3.67
CA LEU A 247 5.40 -8.10 -2.43
C LEU A 247 5.02 -9.29 -1.53
N PRO A 248 5.96 -9.86 -0.76
CA PRO A 248 7.29 -9.32 -0.47
C PRO A 248 8.42 -9.75 -1.43
N SER A 249 8.15 -10.58 -2.45
CA SER A 249 9.21 -11.05 -3.36
C SER A 249 9.87 -9.91 -4.14
N GLY A 250 9.11 -8.86 -4.44
CA GLY A 250 9.55 -7.75 -5.29
C GLY A 250 9.55 -8.11 -6.78
N THR A 251 9.00 -9.26 -7.14
CA THR A 251 8.90 -9.70 -8.53
C THR A 251 8.00 -8.75 -9.30
N THR A 252 8.44 -8.34 -10.49
CA THR A 252 7.70 -7.42 -11.36
C THR A 252 7.46 -8.01 -12.74
N LEU A 253 6.29 -7.72 -13.30
CA LEU A 253 5.95 -8.00 -14.68
C LEU A 253 5.59 -6.69 -15.40
N THR A 254 6.04 -6.50 -16.63
CA THR A 254 5.80 -5.28 -17.42
C THR A 254 5.13 -5.58 -18.75
N SER A 255 4.31 -4.65 -19.23
CA SER A 255 3.63 -4.72 -20.52
C SER A 255 4.60 -4.95 -21.69
N ARG A 256 4.24 -5.88 -22.57
CA ARG A 256 4.93 -6.17 -23.85
C ARG A 256 3.97 -6.24 -25.05
N ASP A 257 2.70 -5.93 -24.82
CA ASP A 257 1.60 -6.05 -25.80
C ASP A 257 1.45 -7.47 -26.34
N THR A 258 1.64 -8.45 -25.46
CA THR A 258 1.50 -9.87 -25.79
C THR A 258 0.05 -10.21 -26.11
N ALA A 259 -0.17 -10.87 -27.24
CA ALA A 259 -1.48 -11.37 -27.62
C ALA A 259 -1.87 -12.59 -26.77
N ALA A 260 -3.02 -12.52 -26.10
CA ALA A 260 -3.54 -13.65 -25.34
C ALA A 260 -3.85 -14.84 -26.24
N THR A 261 -3.36 -16.02 -25.86
CA THR A 261 -3.78 -17.30 -26.46
C THR A 261 -4.59 -18.07 -25.43
N SER A 262 -5.53 -18.90 -25.89
CA SER A 262 -6.31 -19.77 -25.01
C SER A 262 -6.40 -21.18 -25.56
N GLY A 263 -6.57 -22.16 -24.67
CA GLY A 263 -6.50 -23.56 -25.03
C GLY A 263 -6.92 -24.50 -23.90
N PRO A 264 -6.84 -25.83 -24.12
CA PRO A 264 -7.23 -26.81 -23.11
C PRO A 264 -6.34 -26.72 -21.86
N ALA A 265 -6.87 -27.18 -20.73
CA ALA A 265 -6.11 -27.28 -19.48
C ALA A 265 -4.87 -28.19 -19.64
N GLN A 266 -3.77 -27.78 -19.03
CA GLN A 266 -2.49 -28.49 -18.98
C GLN A 266 -2.22 -29.01 -17.55
N HIS A 267 -0.96 -29.38 -17.24
CA HIS A 267 -0.61 -30.01 -15.96
C HIS A 267 -0.72 -29.10 -14.75
N PHE A 268 -0.60 -27.79 -14.95
CA PHE A 268 -0.70 -26.79 -13.89
C PHE A 268 -1.78 -25.76 -14.24
N LEU A 269 -2.57 -25.38 -13.25
CA LEU A 269 -3.47 -24.23 -13.28
C LEU A 269 -2.91 -23.15 -12.38
N ILE A 270 -2.91 -21.91 -12.85
CA ILE A 270 -2.36 -20.77 -12.15
C ILE A 270 -3.44 -19.68 -12.11
N GLU A 271 -3.73 -19.22 -10.91
CA GLU A 271 -4.46 -17.99 -10.64
C GLU A 271 -3.44 -16.86 -10.54
N PRO A 272 -3.33 -15.97 -11.54
CA PRO A 272 -2.39 -14.87 -11.46
C PRO A 272 -2.74 -13.95 -10.28
N ASP A 273 -1.73 -13.33 -9.70
CA ASP A 273 -1.93 -12.35 -8.63
C ASP A 273 -2.81 -11.18 -9.10
N ASP A 274 -3.61 -10.62 -8.19
CA ASP A 274 -4.52 -9.52 -8.50
C ASP A 274 -3.82 -8.30 -9.12
N ALA A 275 -2.55 -8.06 -8.81
CA ALA A 275 -1.75 -7.03 -9.49
C ALA A 275 -1.52 -7.35 -10.97
N VAL A 276 -1.21 -8.60 -11.31
CA VAL A 276 -1.05 -9.08 -12.70
C VAL A 276 -2.36 -8.95 -13.46
N ILE A 277 -3.46 -9.39 -12.84
CA ILE A 277 -4.80 -9.29 -13.41
C ILE A 277 -5.17 -7.82 -13.65
N ARG A 278 -5.00 -6.97 -12.63
CA ARG A 278 -5.42 -5.57 -12.69
C ARG A 278 -4.56 -4.74 -13.65
N ALA A 279 -3.27 -5.03 -13.76
CA ALA A 279 -2.40 -4.44 -14.77
C ALA A 279 -2.73 -4.91 -16.20
N GLY A 280 -3.55 -5.95 -16.36
CA GLY A 280 -3.89 -6.53 -17.66
C GLY A 280 -2.69 -7.22 -18.30
N LEU A 281 -1.88 -7.92 -17.48
CA LEU A 281 -0.62 -8.57 -17.88
C LEU A 281 -0.71 -10.10 -17.87
N VAL A 282 -1.93 -10.65 -17.91
CA VAL A 282 -2.15 -12.11 -17.88
C VAL A 282 -1.55 -12.80 -19.12
N ALA A 283 -1.56 -12.13 -20.27
CA ALA A 283 -0.98 -12.68 -21.50
C ALA A 283 0.55 -12.73 -21.44
N GLU A 284 1.17 -11.64 -20.96
CA GLU A 284 2.60 -11.58 -20.66
C GLU A 284 3.01 -12.66 -19.66
N PHE A 285 2.24 -12.82 -18.58
CA PHE A 285 2.50 -13.84 -17.58
C PHE A 285 2.40 -15.25 -18.16
N ALA A 286 1.35 -15.53 -18.93
CA ALA A 286 1.18 -16.82 -19.59
C ALA A 286 2.36 -17.15 -20.52
N GLN A 287 2.82 -16.17 -21.28
CA GLN A 287 3.99 -16.34 -22.16
C GLN A 287 5.27 -16.65 -21.37
N ASP A 288 5.51 -16.00 -20.22
CA ASP A 288 6.73 -16.21 -19.42
C ASP A 288 6.82 -17.60 -18.79
N ILE A 289 5.69 -18.31 -18.66
CA ILE A 289 5.64 -19.68 -18.13
C ILE A 289 5.34 -20.73 -19.22
N ASP A 290 5.54 -20.40 -20.50
CA ASP A 290 5.24 -21.25 -21.65
C ASP A 290 3.79 -21.81 -21.62
N GLY A 291 2.86 -20.98 -21.14
CA GLY A 291 1.46 -21.32 -20.92
C GLY A 291 0.49 -20.53 -21.79
N HIS A 292 -0.80 -20.72 -21.53
CA HIS A 292 -1.90 -20.00 -22.18
C HIS A 292 -3.10 -19.84 -21.23
N LEU A 293 -4.05 -18.98 -21.58
CA LEU A 293 -5.27 -18.79 -20.79
C LEU A 293 -6.20 -19.99 -20.94
N LEU A 294 -6.90 -20.37 -19.87
CA LEU A 294 -7.88 -21.45 -19.94
C LEU A 294 -9.12 -21.08 -20.79
N ASP A 295 -9.53 -19.82 -20.72
CA ASP A 295 -10.62 -19.24 -21.53
C ASP A 295 -10.31 -17.76 -21.76
N PRO A 296 -10.63 -17.19 -22.94
CA PRO A 296 -10.33 -15.79 -23.25
C PRO A 296 -11.02 -14.76 -22.32
N LYS A 297 -11.98 -15.17 -21.49
CA LYS A 297 -12.75 -14.29 -20.60
C LYS A 297 -12.39 -14.42 -19.11
N ILE A 298 -11.49 -15.34 -18.75
CA ILE A 298 -11.04 -15.52 -17.37
C ILE A 298 -9.53 -15.37 -17.28
N ALA A 299 -9.03 -14.93 -16.12
CA ALA A 299 -7.61 -14.68 -15.94
C ALA A 299 -6.78 -15.95 -15.69
N TRP A 300 -7.41 -17.12 -15.51
CA TRP A 300 -6.70 -18.36 -15.21
C TRP A 300 -5.77 -18.77 -16.35
N VAL A 301 -4.52 -19.07 -15.99
CA VAL A 301 -3.46 -19.52 -16.89
C VAL A 301 -3.21 -21.00 -16.66
N THR A 302 -2.77 -21.71 -17.68
CA THR A 302 -2.33 -23.10 -17.58
C THR A 302 -0.98 -23.30 -18.25
N SER A 303 -0.13 -24.15 -17.65
CA SER A 303 1.19 -24.50 -18.18
C SER A 303 1.46 -26.02 -18.02
N ASN A 304 2.33 -26.57 -18.86
CA ASN A 304 2.92 -27.90 -18.67
C ASN A 304 4.11 -27.89 -17.71
N THR A 305 4.68 -26.71 -17.47
CA THR A 305 5.85 -26.49 -16.63
C THR A 305 5.39 -26.04 -15.25
N GLU A 306 6.01 -26.58 -14.20
CA GLU A 306 5.77 -26.13 -12.84
C GLU A 306 6.30 -24.69 -12.69
N PRO A 307 5.49 -23.72 -12.24
CA PRO A 307 5.98 -22.36 -12.01
C PRO A 307 7.10 -22.36 -10.96
N ASP A 308 8.25 -21.81 -11.32
CA ASP A 308 9.42 -21.68 -10.45
C ASP A 308 9.98 -20.24 -10.46
N GLY A 309 10.96 -19.99 -9.58
CA GLY A 309 11.61 -18.69 -9.46
C GLY A 309 10.63 -17.52 -9.30
N ASP A 310 10.85 -16.46 -10.07
CA ASP A 310 10.01 -15.26 -10.09
C ASP A 310 8.56 -15.56 -10.52
N SER A 311 8.38 -16.44 -11.50
CA SER A 311 7.05 -16.78 -12.01
C SER A 311 6.16 -17.43 -10.95
N GLY A 312 6.76 -18.17 -10.01
CA GLY A 312 6.07 -18.77 -8.88
C GLY A 312 5.53 -17.77 -7.85
N TYR A 313 6.01 -16.51 -7.87
CA TYR A 313 5.48 -15.43 -7.01
C TYR A 313 4.37 -14.62 -7.68
N LEU A 314 4.18 -14.75 -9.00
CA LEU A 314 3.18 -13.97 -9.77
C LEU A 314 1.78 -14.60 -9.78
N GLY A 315 1.55 -15.66 -9.00
CA GLY A 315 0.23 -16.28 -8.85
C GLY A 315 0.23 -17.52 -7.97
N ALA A 316 -0.95 -17.91 -7.50
CA ALA A 316 -1.16 -19.19 -6.83
C ALA A 316 -1.32 -20.29 -7.89
N TRP A 317 -0.64 -21.43 -7.71
CA TRP A 317 -0.67 -22.50 -8.70
C TRP A 317 -1.01 -23.85 -8.10
N PHE A 318 -1.60 -24.69 -8.94
CA PHE A 318 -2.17 -25.98 -8.57
C PHE A 318 -1.81 -27.01 -9.63
N ARG A 319 -1.34 -28.18 -9.22
CA ARG A 319 -1.18 -29.31 -10.13
C ARG A 319 -2.52 -29.96 -10.41
N VAL A 320 -2.87 -30.09 -11.69
CA VAL A 320 -4.07 -30.80 -12.13
C VAL A 320 -3.89 -32.29 -11.88
N ILE A 321 -4.76 -32.85 -11.02
CA ILE A 321 -4.74 -34.28 -10.72
C ILE A 321 -5.64 -35.05 -11.68
N ALA A 322 -6.80 -34.51 -12.04
CA ALA A 322 -7.73 -35.10 -13.00
C ALA A 322 -8.74 -34.06 -13.51
N PRO A 323 -9.01 -34.02 -14.83
CA PRO A 323 -10.19 -33.32 -15.36
C PRO A 323 -11.43 -34.18 -15.12
N LEU A 324 -12.49 -33.58 -14.57
CA LEU A 324 -13.75 -34.26 -14.27
C LEU A 324 -14.92 -33.59 -15.00
N PRO A 325 -15.93 -34.35 -15.45
CA PRO A 325 -17.14 -33.76 -16.01
C PRO A 325 -17.88 -32.96 -14.94
N PHE A 326 -18.37 -31.77 -15.31
CA PHE A 326 -19.14 -30.91 -14.41
C PHE A 326 -20.57 -31.44 -14.22
N HIS A 327 -20.69 -32.51 -13.44
CA HIS A 327 -21.95 -33.12 -13.06
C HIS A 327 -21.87 -33.58 -11.60
N THR A 328 -22.74 -33.05 -10.74
CA THR A 328 -22.68 -33.19 -9.27
C THR A 328 -22.52 -34.64 -8.80
N LYS A 329 -23.23 -35.59 -9.43
CA LYS A 329 -23.14 -37.02 -9.07
C LYS A 329 -21.76 -37.61 -9.37
N ALA A 330 -21.15 -37.22 -10.49
CA ALA A 330 -19.84 -37.70 -10.90
C ALA A 330 -18.74 -37.09 -10.01
N LEU A 331 -18.82 -35.78 -9.77
CA LEU A 331 -17.92 -35.08 -8.85
C LEU A 331 -17.97 -35.69 -7.45
N LYS A 332 -19.16 -35.91 -6.89
CA LYS A 332 -19.32 -36.52 -5.55
C LYS A 332 -18.69 -37.91 -5.48
N ALA A 333 -18.95 -38.76 -6.48
CA ALA A 333 -18.39 -40.11 -6.51
C ALA A 333 -16.85 -40.08 -6.56
N GLU A 334 -16.28 -39.18 -7.37
CA GLU A 334 -14.83 -39.05 -7.51
C GLU A 334 -14.16 -38.52 -6.23
N LEU A 335 -14.76 -37.50 -5.61
CA LEU A 335 -14.27 -36.93 -4.34
C LEU A 335 -14.29 -37.97 -3.22
N GLN A 336 -15.36 -38.79 -3.15
CA GLN A 336 -15.46 -39.90 -2.20
C GLN A 336 -14.41 -40.97 -2.46
N ALA A 337 -14.22 -41.37 -3.72
CA ALA A 337 -13.21 -42.37 -4.10
C ALA A 337 -11.78 -41.91 -3.73
N ARG A 338 -11.53 -40.60 -3.73
CA ARG A 338 -10.25 -39.97 -3.35
C ARG A 338 -10.13 -39.62 -1.87
N GLY A 339 -11.17 -39.88 -1.06
CA GLY A 339 -11.18 -39.54 0.37
C GLY A 339 -11.12 -38.03 0.66
N ILE A 340 -11.56 -37.19 -0.29
CA ILE A 340 -11.53 -35.72 -0.14
C ILE A 340 -12.81 -35.27 0.57
N GLY A 341 -12.67 -34.79 1.81
CA GLY A 341 -13.79 -34.36 2.67
C GLY A 341 -14.12 -32.87 2.62
N THR A 342 -13.12 -32.02 2.34
CA THR A 342 -13.25 -30.56 2.28
C THR A 342 -12.63 -30.05 1.00
N LEU A 343 -13.28 -29.07 0.37
CA LEU A 343 -12.85 -28.42 -0.86
C LEU A 343 -12.89 -26.91 -0.71
N THR A 344 -11.96 -26.24 -1.38
CA THR A 344 -12.06 -24.82 -1.72
C THR A 344 -12.63 -24.73 -3.13
N VAL A 345 -13.65 -23.89 -3.31
CA VAL A 345 -14.30 -23.62 -4.60
C VAL A 345 -14.34 -22.11 -4.79
#